data_AF-A0A1H1DUB8-F1
#
_entry.id   AF-A0A1H1DUB8-F1
#
_cell.length_a   1.000
_cell.length_b   1.000
_cell.length_c   1.000
_cell.angle_alpha   90.00
_cell.angle_beta   90.00
_cell.angle_gamma   90.00
#
_symmetry.space_group_name_H-M   'P 1'
#
loop_
_entity.id
_entity.type
_entity.pdbx_description
1 polymer ?
#
loop_
_entity_poly.entity_id
_entity_poly.type
_entity_poly.pdbx_seq_one_letter_code
_entity_poly.pdbx_strand_id
1 'polypeptide(L)'
;MDLISVALDVIARQSILAAKNSKRPISKATKRRVRQDRIEVECYLCGNMCIHKALENTSAIYYEHLWPTSYGGDSVEENLLPACFACNSEKDDMILWHTGAVFSFVLKPNPSEQERTRIRRREKVARRIQDILAFANQTQCTLKSAAVEIGPAKFEKLTAIDDEDAIDYFNLHFA
;
A
#
# COMPACT_ATOMS: atom_id res chain seq x y z
N MET A 1 4.90 29.72 -28.19
CA MET A 1 4.28 28.44 -27.77
C MET A 1 4.04 28.57 -26.29
N ASP A 2 2.79 28.73 -25.87
CA ASP A 2 2.47 29.10 -24.48
C ASP A 2 2.82 27.96 -23.52
N LEU A 3 3.34 28.33 -22.33
CA LEU A 3 3.72 27.38 -21.27
C LEU A 3 2.58 26.41 -20.90
N ILE A 4 1.33 26.87 -21.01
CA ILE A 4 0.12 26.08 -20.79
C ILE A 4 -0.04 24.99 -21.87
N SER A 5 0.23 25.31 -23.14
CA SER A 5 0.15 24.35 -24.25
C SER A 5 1.22 23.26 -24.13
N VAL A 6 2.43 23.63 -23.69
CA VAL A 6 3.51 22.66 -23.45
C VAL A 6 3.16 21.73 -22.28
N ALA A 7 2.57 22.26 -21.21
CA ALA A 7 2.13 21.46 -20.06
C ALA A 7 1.02 20.46 -20.41
N LEU A 8 0.05 20.86 -21.23
CA LEU A 8 -1.04 19.99 -21.68
C LEU A 8 -0.54 18.84 -22.56
N ASP A 9 0.37 19.11 -23.48
CA ASP A 9 0.97 18.07 -24.32
C ASP A 9 1.77 17.04 -23.51
N VAL A 10 2.49 17.50 -22.49
CA VAL A 10 3.22 16.61 -21.57
C VAL A 10 2.24 15.72 -20.81
N ILE A 11 1.19 16.29 -20.22
CA ILE A 11 0.17 15.53 -19.48
C ILE A 11 -0.49 14.51 -20.41
N ALA A 12 -0.93 14.91 -21.61
CA ALA A 12 -1.56 14.01 -22.57
C ALA A 12 -0.65 12.84 -22.96
N ARG A 13 0.63 13.10 -23.23
CA ARG A 13 1.61 12.04 -23.53
C ARG A 13 1.79 11.09 -22.35
N GLN A 14 1.91 11.62 -21.13
CA GLN A 14 2.05 10.79 -19.93
C GLN A 14 0.80 9.93 -19.69
N SER A 15 -0.40 10.47 -19.88
CA SER A 15 -1.66 9.71 -19.78
C SER A 15 -1.72 8.57 -20.81
N ILE A 16 -1.30 8.81 -22.07
CA ILE A 16 -1.25 7.77 -23.10
C ILE A 16 -0.23 6.68 -22.72
N LEU A 17 0.95 7.07 -22.22
CA LEU A 17 1.97 6.12 -21.77
C LEU A 17 1.47 5.28 -20.59
N ALA A 18 0.85 5.91 -19.59
CA ALA A 18 0.25 5.22 -18.44
C ALA A 18 -0.82 4.21 -18.88
N ALA A 19 -1.71 4.60 -19.81
CA ALA A 19 -2.73 3.71 -20.36
C ALA A 19 -2.11 2.51 -21.11
N LYS A 20 -1.03 2.74 -21.87
CA LYS A 20 -0.31 1.66 -22.58
C LYS A 20 0.44 0.71 -21.66
N ASN A 21 0.87 1.18 -20.49
CA ASN A 21 1.65 0.41 -19.52
C ASN A 21 0.78 -0.26 -18.45
N SER A 22 -0.46 0.20 -18.29
CA SER A 22 -1.46 -0.42 -17.44
C SER A 22 -1.60 -1.92 -17.70
N LYS A 23 -1.71 -2.69 -16.63
CA LYS A 23 -1.92 -4.15 -16.60
C LYS A 23 -0.81 -4.98 -17.27
N ARG A 24 0.34 -4.40 -17.60
CA ARG A 24 1.48 -5.17 -18.11
C ARG A 24 2.02 -6.10 -17.02
N PRO A 25 2.42 -7.34 -17.38
CA PRO A 25 2.98 -8.27 -16.41
C PRO A 25 4.33 -7.79 -15.88
N ILE A 26 4.61 -8.09 -14.61
CA ILE A 26 5.90 -7.77 -13.98
C ILE A 26 6.96 -8.77 -14.46
N SER A 27 8.03 -8.27 -15.07
CA SER A 27 9.13 -9.10 -15.57
C SER A 27 9.87 -9.84 -14.44
N LYS A 28 10.46 -11.01 -14.75
CA LYS A 28 11.29 -11.77 -13.79
C LYS A 28 12.48 -10.96 -13.26
N ALA A 29 13.09 -10.15 -14.13
CA ALA A 29 14.20 -9.27 -13.77
C ALA A 29 13.75 -8.17 -12.80
N THR A 30 12.59 -7.53 -13.05
CA THR A 30 12.01 -6.54 -12.14
C THR A 30 11.71 -7.17 -10.77
N LYS A 31 11.05 -8.33 -10.73
CA LYS A 31 10.80 -9.07 -9.48
C LYS A 31 12.08 -9.34 -8.71
N ARG A 32 13.17 -9.69 -9.42
CA ARG A 32 14.49 -9.96 -8.82
C ARG A 32 15.09 -8.72 -8.17
N ARG A 33 15.00 -7.56 -8.84
CA ARG A 33 15.48 -6.28 -8.28
C ARG A 33 14.66 -5.82 -7.08
N VAL A 34 13.32 -5.91 -7.16
CA VAL A 34 12.42 -5.52 -6.04
C VAL A 34 12.74 -6.27 -4.75
N ARG A 35 13.01 -7.59 -4.84
CA ARG A 35 13.41 -8.38 -3.66
C ARG A 35 14.92 -8.34 -3.36
N GLN A 36 15.71 -7.60 -4.15
CA GLN A 36 17.17 -7.51 -4.01
C GLN A 36 17.87 -8.87 -3.89
N ASP A 37 17.49 -9.83 -4.74
CA ASP A 37 17.99 -11.21 -4.70
C ASP A 37 17.73 -12.02 -3.43
N ARG A 38 17.00 -11.46 -2.45
CA ARG A 38 16.68 -12.15 -1.20
C ARG A 38 15.68 -13.30 -1.45
N ILE A 39 15.85 -14.37 -0.70
CA ILE A 39 14.90 -15.50 -0.66
C ILE A 39 13.71 -15.14 0.22
N GLU A 40 13.94 -14.39 1.31
CA GLU A 40 12.92 -13.99 2.27
C GLU A 40 12.88 -12.47 2.38
N VAL A 41 11.67 -11.91 2.38
CA VAL A 41 11.42 -10.46 2.49
C VAL A 41 10.13 -10.23 3.26
N GLU A 42 10.12 -9.20 4.09
CA GLU A 42 8.91 -8.80 4.80
C GLU A 42 7.90 -8.13 3.86
N CYS A 43 6.62 -8.35 4.13
CA CYS A 43 5.53 -7.60 3.53
C CYS A 43 5.64 -6.13 3.95
N TYR A 44 5.72 -5.21 2.99
CA TYR A 44 5.87 -3.77 3.28
C TYR A 44 4.70 -3.17 4.07
N LEU A 45 3.52 -3.82 4.07
CA LEU A 45 2.33 -3.33 4.78
C LEU A 45 2.27 -3.83 6.22
N CYS A 46 2.48 -5.12 6.45
CA CYS A 46 2.19 -5.76 7.75
C CYS A 46 3.38 -6.51 8.38
N GLY A 47 4.53 -6.56 7.71
CA GLY A 47 5.75 -7.18 8.24
C GLY A 47 5.82 -8.70 8.15
N ASN A 48 4.75 -9.39 7.74
CA ASN A 48 4.77 -10.84 7.58
C ASN A 48 5.87 -11.28 6.61
N MET A 49 6.65 -12.28 6.99
CA MET A 49 7.70 -12.82 6.14
C MET A 49 7.12 -13.52 4.91
N CYS A 50 7.67 -13.21 3.74
CA CYS A 50 7.29 -13.76 2.44
C CYS A 50 8.50 -14.46 1.81
N ILE A 51 8.28 -15.60 1.16
CA ILE A 51 9.32 -16.51 0.68
C ILE A 51 9.28 -16.64 -0.85
N HIS A 52 10.43 -16.52 -1.50
CA HIS A 52 10.57 -16.71 -2.94
C HIS A 52 10.45 -18.19 -3.29
N LYS A 53 9.56 -18.53 -4.23
CA LYS A 53 9.23 -19.93 -4.60
C LYS A 53 8.73 -20.75 -3.39
N ALA A 54 7.95 -20.12 -2.53
CA ALA A 54 7.21 -20.85 -1.50
C ALA A 54 6.37 -21.97 -2.11
N LEU A 55 6.21 -23.06 -1.37
CA LEU A 55 5.33 -24.17 -1.75
C LEU A 55 3.85 -23.78 -1.64
N GLU A 56 3.54 -22.93 -0.65
CA GLU A 56 2.20 -22.44 -0.39
C GLU A 56 2.04 -20.98 -0.84
N ASN A 57 0.91 -20.65 -1.47
CA ASN A 57 0.63 -19.29 -1.92
C ASN A 57 0.53 -18.28 -0.77
N THR A 58 0.13 -18.73 0.42
CA THR A 58 -0.03 -17.87 1.62
C THR A 58 1.29 -17.27 2.10
N SER A 59 2.41 -17.97 1.86
CA SER A 59 3.76 -17.53 2.22
C SER A 59 4.56 -17.00 1.03
N ALA A 60 4.04 -17.08 -0.20
CA ALA A 60 4.73 -16.60 -1.39
C ALA A 60 4.87 -15.06 -1.39
N ILE A 61 5.97 -14.57 -1.98
CA ILE A 61 6.15 -13.14 -2.27
C ILE A 61 5.25 -12.72 -3.43
N TYR A 62 4.35 -11.78 -3.14
CA TYR A 62 3.64 -11.00 -4.14
C TYR A 62 4.36 -9.66 -4.36
N TYR A 63 4.18 -9.08 -5.53
CA TYR A 63 4.82 -7.83 -5.93
C TYR A 63 3.71 -6.82 -6.16
N GLU A 64 3.46 -6.02 -5.14
CA GLU A 64 2.32 -5.13 -5.07
C GLU A 64 2.68 -3.78 -5.70
N HIS A 65 1.76 -3.25 -6.50
CA HIS A 65 1.90 -1.93 -7.09
C HIS A 65 1.50 -0.85 -6.08
N LEU A 66 2.41 0.07 -5.78
CA LEU A 66 2.11 1.22 -4.90
C LEU A 66 1.02 2.10 -5.51
N TRP A 67 1.17 2.46 -6.77
CA TRP A 67 0.14 3.02 -7.62
C TRP A 67 -0.49 1.90 -8.47
N PRO A 68 -1.79 1.58 -8.29
CA PRO A 68 -2.38 0.41 -8.95
C PRO A 68 -2.39 0.49 -10.46
N THR A 69 -2.31 -0.66 -11.12
CA THR A 69 -2.26 -0.74 -12.58
C THR A 69 -3.56 -0.28 -13.24
N SER A 70 -4.72 -0.49 -12.59
CA SER A 70 -6.03 0.01 -13.02
C SER A 70 -6.08 1.53 -13.16
N TYR A 71 -5.25 2.25 -12.41
CA TYR A 71 -5.09 3.70 -12.47
C TYR A 71 -3.82 4.13 -13.25
N GLY A 72 -3.28 3.26 -14.10
CA GLY A 72 -2.14 3.56 -14.96
C GLY A 72 -0.76 3.30 -14.34
N GLY A 73 -0.70 2.60 -13.20
CA GLY A 73 0.57 2.21 -12.56
C GLY A 73 1.39 1.26 -13.43
N ASP A 74 2.69 1.54 -13.55
CA ASP A 74 3.61 0.74 -14.35
C ASP A 74 4.24 -0.39 -13.51
N SER A 75 4.61 -1.48 -14.18
CA SER A 75 5.27 -2.66 -13.61
C SER A 75 6.80 -2.49 -13.54
N VAL A 76 7.23 -1.37 -12.95
CA VAL A 76 8.63 -0.97 -12.75
C VAL A 76 9.04 -1.11 -11.29
N GLU A 77 10.34 -1.15 -11.03
CA GLU A 77 10.87 -1.39 -9.69
C GLU A 77 10.44 -0.28 -8.71
N GLU A 78 10.34 0.95 -9.17
CA GLU A 78 9.99 2.15 -8.40
C GLU A 78 8.53 2.14 -7.94
N ASN A 79 7.67 1.37 -8.60
CA ASN A 79 6.25 1.25 -8.27
C ASN A 79 5.93 -0.07 -7.56
N LEU A 80 6.92 -0.89 -7.21
CA LEU A 80 6.72 -2.24 -6.68
C LEU A 80 7.39 -2.43 -5.33
N LEU A 81 6.66 -3.08 -4.40
CA LEU A 81 7.18 -3.59 -3.14
C LEU A 81 6.72 -5.02 -2.86
N PRO A 82 7.48 -5.80 -2.07
CA PRO A 82 7.07 -7.14 -1.67
C PRO A 82 5.90 -7.09 -0.69
N ALA A 83 4.88 -7.91 -0.93
CA ALA A 83 3.71 -8.05 -0.07
C ALA A 83 3.35 -9.52 0.14
N CYS A 84 2.68 -9.81 1.27
CA CYS A 84 2.06 -11.11 1.47
C CYS A 84 0.73 -11.19 0.70
N PHE A 85 0.28 -12.41 0.38
CA PHE A 85 -0.99 -12.64 -0.33
C PHE A 85 -2.15 -11.86 0.29
N ALA A 86 -2.31 -11.95 1.61
CA ALA A 86 -3.44 -11.33 2.30
C ALA A 86 -3.43 -9.80 2.22
N CYS A 87 -2.27 -9.13 2.26
CA CYS A 87 -2.23 -7.68 2.11
C CYS A 87 -2.37 -7.23 0.65
N ASN A 88 -1.76 -7.97 -0.30
CA ASN A 88 -1.90 -7.72 -1.73
C ASN A 88 -3.36 -7.84 -2.17
N SER A 89 -4.06 -8.91 -1.73
CA SER A 89 -5.46 -9.15 -2.07
C SER A 89 -6.41 -8.14 -1.42
N GLU A 90 -6.16 -7.72 -0.18
CA GLU A 90 -6.99 -6.73 0.50
C GLU A 90 -6.76 -5.31 -0.01
N LYS A 91 -5.53 -5.00 -0.48
CA LYS A 91 -5.25 -3.73 -1.14
C LYS A 91 -5.96 -3.67 -2.49
N ASP A 92 -5.78 -4.68 -3.34
CA ASP A 92 -6.34 -4.69 -4.68
C ASP A 92 -6.01 -3.36 -5.42
N ASP A 93 -6.99 -2.75 -6.06
CA ASP A 93 -6.87 -1.45 -6.73
C ASP A 93 -7.02 -0.24 -5.79
N MET A 94 -6.96 -0.42 -4.47
CA MET A 94 -7.10 0.68 -3.51
C MET A 94 -5.89 1.63 -3.54
N ILE A 95 -6.16 2.92 -3.74
CA ILE A 95 -5.20 4.03 -3.58
C ILE A 95 -5.31 4.62 -2.16
N LEU A 96 -6.54 4.83 -1.70
CA LEU A 96 -6.89 5.40 -0.39
C LEU A 96 -8.21 4.80 0.10
N TRP A 97 -8.59 5.10 1.34
CA TRP A 97 -9.81 4.61 1.98
C TRP A 97 -11.08 4.82 1.15
N HIS A 98 -11.19 5.95 0.44
CA HIS A 98 -12.36 6.27 -0.39
C HIS A 98 -12.45 5.40 -1.66
N THR A 99 -11.31 4.97 -2.23
CA THR A 99 -11.30 4.04 -3.37
C THR A 99 -11.54 2.59 -2.95
N GLY A 100 -11.29 2.27 -1.68
CA GLY A 100 -11.42 0.92 -1.14
C GLY A 100 -12.81 0.56 -0.67
N ALA A 101 -13.79 1.47 -0.72
CA ALA A 101 -15.08 1.31 -0.05
C ALA A 101 -14.92 0.90 1.43
N VAL A 102 -13.97 1.54 2.13
CA VAL A 102 -13.78 1.33 3.56
C VAL A 102 -14.99 1.92 4.28
N PHE A 103 -15.89 1.06 4.72
CA PHE A 103 -17.03 1.46 5.55
C PHE A 103 -16.54 1.65 6.98
N SER A 104 -16.74 2.84 7.54
CA SER A 104 -16.32 3.17 8.89
C SER A 104 -16.89 2.18 9.90
N PHE A 105 -16.02 1.60 10.71
CA PHE A 105 -16.42 0.91 11.95
C PHE A 105 -16.33 1.91 13.10
N VAL A 106 -17.03 1.62 14.20
CA VAL A 106 -16.91 2.39 15.45
C VAL A 106 -16.79 1.41 16.60
N LEU A 107 -15.68 1.49 17.33
CA LEU A 107 -15.49 0.82 18.61
C LEU A 107 -15.57 1.86 19.74
N LYS A 108 -16.05 1.46 20.91
CA LYS A 108 -16.02 2.30 22.12
C LYS A 108 -14.58 2.76 22.44
N PRO A 109 -14.40 3.85 23.21
CA PRO A 109 -13.11 4.17 23.81
C PRO A 109 -12.55 2.96 24.57
N ASN A 110 -11.23 2.74 24.48
CA ASN A 110 -10.54 1.61 25.10
C ASN A 110 -11.17 0.23 24.81
N PRO A 111 -11.29 -0.18 23.53
CA PRO A 111 -11.83 -1.48 23.19
C PRO A 111 -10.91 -2.60 23.67
N SER A 112 -11.52 -3.71 24.06
CA SER A 112 -10.82 -4.96 24.38
C SER A 112 -10.03 -5.48 23.17
N GLU A 113 -9.03 -6.33 23.42
CA GLU A 113 -8.28 -6.98 22.34
C GLU A 113 -9.20 -7.73 21.36
N GLN A 114 -10.24 -8.39 21.87
CA GLN A 114 -11.22 -9.10 21.05
C GLN A 114 -12.05 -8.15 20.18
N GLU A 115 -12.35 -6.94 20.65
CA GLU A 115 -13.03 -5.92 19.83
C GLU A 115 -12.09 -5.38 18.75
N ARG A 116 -10.79 -5.20 19.05
CA ARG A 116 -9.79 -4.75 18.06
C ARG A 116 -9.57 -5.75 16.93
N THR A 117 -9.77 -7.06 17.18
CA THR A 117 -9.69 -8.07 16.12
C THR A 117 -10.82 -7.98 15.09
N ARG A 118 -11.92 -7.28 15.42
CA ARG A 118 -13.04 -7.04 14.48
C ARG A 118 -12.69 -6.03 13.39
N ILE A 119 -11.67 -5.19 13.60
CA ILE A 119 -11.14 -4.30 12.56
C ILE A 119 -10.54 -5.21 11.49
N ARG A 120 -11.14 -5.19 10.29
CA ARG A 120 -10.74 -6.12 9.23
C ARG A 120 -9.40 -5.68 8.66
N ARG A 121 -8.79 -6.59 7.91
CA ARG A 121 -7.47 -6.36 7.32
C ARG A 121 -7.49 -5.22 6.31
N ARG A 122 -8.58 -5.07 5.55
CA ARG A 122 -8.74 -4.00 4.56
C ARG A 122 -8.61 -2.61 5.17
N GLU A 123 -9.22 -2.36 6.32
CA GLU A 123 -9.13 -1.09 7.05
C GLU A 123 -7.69 -0.81 7.48
N LYS A 124 -6.98 -1.84 7.98
CA LYS A 124 -5.57 -1.73 8.37
C LYS A 124 -4.68 -1.43 7.16
N VAL A 125 -4.88 -2.13 6.05
CA VAL A 125 -4.16 -1.86 4.80
C VAL A 125 -4.42 -0.43 4.31
N ALA A 126 -5.68 0.00 4.28
CA ALA A 126 -6.05 1.36 3.90
C ALA A 126 -5.38 2.40 4.78
N ARG A 127 -5.42 2.19 6.11
CA ARG A 127 -4.79 3.11 7.07
C ARG A 127 -3.28 3.18 6.85
N ARG A 128 -2.63 2.05 6.61
CA ARG A 128 -1.18 2.02 6.35
C ARG A 128 -0.82 2.76 5.06
N ILE A 129 -1.61 2.60 4.00
CA ILE A 129 -1.40 3.34 2.75
C ILE A 129 -1.59 4.85 2.97
N GLN A 130 -2.56 5.25 3.79
CA GLN A 130 -2.74 6.65 4.17
C GLN A 130 -1.52 7.21 4.92
N ASP A 131 -0.94 6.46 5.87
CA ASP A 131 0.30 6.89 6.56
C ASP A 131 1.46 7.07 5.56
N ILE A 132 1.61 6.15 4.60
CA ILE A 132 2.64 6.22 3.53
C ILE A 132 2.45 7.47 2.67
N LEU A 133 1.23 7.73 2.24
CA LEU A 133 0.90 8.91 1.42
C LEU A 133 1.12 10.22 2.19
N ALA A 134 0.71 10.27 3.46
CA ALA A 134 0.91 11.43 4.31
C ALA A 134 2.40 11.74 4.48
N PHE A 135 3.22 10.72 4.75
CA PHE A 135 4.67 10.87 4.86
C PHE A 135 5.30 11.32 3.55
N ALA A 136 4.95 10.70 2.42
CA ALA A 136 5.46 11.08 1.10
C ALA A 136 5.19 12.56 0.79
N ASN A 137 3.97 13.02 1.08
CA ASN A 137 3.57 14.41 0.90
C ASN A 137 4.33 15.35 1.85
N GLN A 138 4.45 14.99 3.13
CA GLN A 138 5.13 15.82 4.13
C GLN A 138 6.64 15.97 3.83
N THR A 139 7.27 14.89 3.35
CA THR A 139 8.72 14.83 3.11
C THR A 139 9.12 15.06 1.65
N GLN A 140 8.15 15.24 0.76
CA GLN A 140 8.36 15.42 -0.68
C GLN A 140 9.20 14.29 -1.30
N CYS A 141 8.97 13.05 -0.87
CA CYS A 141 9.64 11.86 -1.41
C CYS A 141 8.69 10.97 -2.21
N THR A 142 9.23 9.96 -2.88
CA THR A 142 8.40 9.00 -3.65
C THR A 142 7.61 8.09 -2.71
N LEU A 143 6.48 7.52 -3.19
CA LEU A 143 5.70 6.54 -2.41
C LEU A 143 6.55 5.34 -1.97
N LYS A 144 7.49 4.90 -2.81
CA LYS A 144 8.38 3.78 -2.48
C LYS A 144 9.33 4.15 -1.35
N SER A 145 9.96 5.33 -1.44
CA SER A 145 10.83 5.84 -0.38
C SER A 145 10.07 5.98 0.94
N ALA A 146 8.88 6.56 0.92
CA ALA A 146 8.02 6.67 2.09
C ALA A 146 7.67 5.30 2.68
N ALA A 147 7.22 4.35 1.86
CA ALA A 147 6.88 3.00 2.33
C ALA A 147 8.07 2.26 2.95
N VAL A 148 9.27 2.42 2.39
CA VAL A 148 10.51 1.83 2.93
C VAL A 148 10.91 2.49 4.25
N GLU A 149 10.83 3.83 4.33
CA GLU A 149 11.24 4.59 5.51
C GLU A 149 10.33 4.33 6.72
N ILE A 150 9.00 4.33 6.53
CA ILE A 150 8.06 4.06 7.62
C ILE A 150 8.05 2.56 7.98
N GLY A 151 8.48 1.68 7.06
CA GLY A 151 8.53 0.23 7.24
C GLY A 151 7.15 -0.46 7.20
N PRO A 152 7.01 -1.66 7.76
CA PRO A 152 5.70 -2.31 7.95
C PRO A 152 4.98 -1.86 9.23
N ALA A 153 3.65 -1.91 9.24
CA ALA A 153 2.85 -1.70 10.43
C ALA A 153 2.57 -3.01 11.19
N LYS A 154 2.43 -2.90 12.51
CA LYS A 154 2.05 -4.01 13.40
C LYS A 154 0.52 -4.05 13.51
N PHE A 155 -0.13 -4.86 12.67
CA PHE A 155 -1.60 -4.90 12.57
C PHE A 155 -2.33 -5.36 13.84
N GLU A 156 -1.60 -5.96 14.78
CA GLU A 156 -2.04 -6.33 16.11
C GLU A 156 -1.92 -5.21 17.15
N LYS A 157 -1.09 -4.18 16.89
CA LYS A 157 -0.86 -3.05 17.79
C LYS A 157 -1.60 -1.82 17.30
N LEU A 158 -2.91 -1.81 17.55
CA LEU A 158 -3.78 -0.69 17.19
C LEU A 158 -4.10 0.15 18.41
N THR A 159 -3.96 1.46 18.30
CA THR A 159 -4.30 2.46 19.32
C THR A 159 -5.24 3.52 18.74
N ALA A 160 -5.80 4.34 19.62
CA ALA A 160 -6.50 5.56 19.22
C ALA A 160 -5.48 6.70 19.06
N ILE A 161 -5.77 7.69 18.22
CA ILE A 161 -5.00 8.96 18.19
C ILE A 161 -5.42 9.81 19.38
N ASP A 162 -6.73 9.91 19.61
CA ASP A 162 -7.38 10.47 20.80
C ASP A 162 -8.00 9.32 21.60
N ASP A 163 -7.47 9.05 22.79
CA ASP A 163 -7.89 7.94 23.66
C ASP A 163 -9.17 8.23 24.45
N GLU A 164 -9.64 9.47 24.46
CA GLU A 164 -10.93 9.86 25.03
C GLU A 164 -12.10 9.63 24.05
N ASP A 165 -11.81 9.46 22.75
CA ASP A 165 -12.82 9.25 21.70
C ASP A 165 -12.95 7.77 21.25
N ALA A 166 -14.02 7.48 20.52
CA ALA A 166 -14.25 6.19 19.89
C ALA A 166 -13.13 5.85 18.89
N ILE A 167 -12.80 4.56 18.79
CA ILE A 167 -11.87 4.10 17.74
C ILE A 167 -12.69 3.85 16.48
N ASP A 168 -12.55 4.74 15.52
CA ASP A 168 -13.03 4.58 14.14
C ASP A 168 -11.87 4.62 13.15
N TYR A 169 -12.16 4.64 11.85
CA TYR A 169 -11.12 4.67 10.82
C TYR A 169 -10.18 5.89 10.91
N PHE A 170 -10.72 7.05 11.29
CA PHE A 170 -9.98 8.32 11.32
C PHE A 170 -9.20 8.47 12.63
N ASN A 171 -9.71 7.91 13.73
CA ASN A 171 -9.05 7.89 15.03
C ASN A 171 -8.18 6.63 15.28
N LEU A 172 -8.03 5.72 14.31
CA LEU A 172 -7.20 4.50 14.44
C LEU A 172 -5.73 4.76 14.07
N HIS A 173 -4.76 4.31 14.88
CA HIS A 173 -3.34 4.32 14.51
C HIS A 173 -2.60 3.02 14.87
N PHE A 174 -1.42 2.81 14.30
CA PHE A 174 -0.52 1.70 14.63
C PHE A 174 0.52 2.15 15.66
N ALA A 175 0.69 1.39 16.75
CA ALA A 175 1.67 1.68 17.80
C ALA A 175 3.03 1.00 17.61
#